data_AF-A0A6M0BUV0-F1
#
_entry.id   AF-A0A6M0BUV0-F1
#
_cell.length_a   1.000
_cell.length_b   1.000
_cell.length_c   1.000
_cell.angle_alpha   90.00
_cell.angle_beta   90.00
_cell.angle_gamma   90.00
#
_symmetry.space_group_name_H-M   'P 1'
#
loop_
_entity.id
_entity.type
_entity.pdbx_description
1 polymer ?
#
loop_
_entity_poly.entity_id
_entity_poly.type
_entity_poly.pdbx_seq_one_letter_code
_entity_poly.pdbx_strand_id
1 'polypeptide(L)'
;MSLLNKVLGVYNPNRMAFSQQEAIAAIAISAIASDGYLLDQETERLIVLLTQMEMFKGYSEKQITNMLDRLLNLLSEKGISNLVAIANDVLHPEYKEI
;
A
#
# COMPACT_ATOMS: atom_id res chain seq x y z
N MET A 1 9.48 30.72 -0.86
CA MET A 1 8.53 29.61 -0.67
C MET A 1 9.27 28.26 -0.61
N SER A 2 9.97 27.93 0.48
CA SER A 2 10.79 26.69 0.48
C SER A 2 10.96 25.98 1.83
N LEU A 3 10.57 26.61 2.94
CA LEU A 3 10.72 25.99 4.27
C LEU A 3 9.49 25.17 4.67
N LEU A 4 8.29 25.61 4.32
CA LEU A 4 7.05 24.88 4.63
C LEU A 4 6.89 23.61 3.78
N ASN A 5 7.39 23.61 2.54
CA ASN A 5 7.34 22.42 1.67
C ASN A 5 8.31 21.31 2.14
N LYS A 6 9.42 21.69 2.80
CA LYS A 6 10.36 20.73 3.38
C LYS A 6 9.84 20.08 4.67
N VAL A 7 8.95 20.76 5.39
CA VAL A 7 8.28 20.25 6.60
C VAL A 7 6.97 19.52 6.27
N LEU A 8 6.30 19.86 5.16
CA LEU A 8 5.02 19.28 4.75
C LEU A 8 5.14 18.11 3.74
N GLY A 9 6.33 17.52 3.57
CA GLY A 9 6.49 16.38 2.67
C GLY A 9 6.38 16.81 1.21
N VAL A 10 7.54 17.18 0.66
CA VAL A 10 7.76 17.47 -0.76
C VAL A 10 7.01 16.44 -1.63
N TYR A 11 5.97 16.91 -2.32
CA TYR A 11 5.29 16.17 -3.37
C TYR A 11 6.31 15.86 -4.46
N ASN A 12 6.83 14.64 -4.46
CA ASN A 12 7.85 14.18 -5.40
C ASN A 12 7.13 13.46 -6.57
N PRO A 13 7.00 14.08 -7.75
CA PRO A 13 6.20 13.54 -8.85
C PRO A 13 6.81 12.29 -9.51
N ASN A 14 8.01 11.85 -9.08
CA ASN A 14 8.67 10.61 -9.52
C ASN A 14 8.71 9.51 -8.45
N ARG A 15 8.14 9.75 -7.26
CA ARG A 15 7.85 8.65 -6.33
C ARG A 15 6.48 8.10 -6.74
N MET A 16 6.33 6.78 -6.77
CA MET A 16 4.99 6.19 -6.77
C MET A 16 4.30 6.71 -5.51
N ALA A 17 3.53 7.78 -5.67
CA ALA A 17 2.80 8.40 -4.58
C ALA A 17 1.61 7.49 -4.32
N PHE A 18 1.82 6.46 -3.50
CA PHE A 18 0.71 5.71 -2.95
C PHE A 18 -0.17 6.67 -2.18
N SER A 19 -1.48 6.50 -2.31
CA SER A 19 -2.43 6.97 -1.31
C SER A 19 -2.19 6.22 0.00
N GLN A 20 -2.67 6.77 1.13
CA GLN A 20 -2.57 6.09 2.43
C GLN A 20 -3.23 4.70 2.40
N GLN A 21 -4.29 4.55 1.62
CA GLN A 21 -4.97 3.30 1.32
C GLN A 21 -4.07 2.31 0.57
N GLU A 22 -3.45 2.76 -0.52
CA GLU A 22 -2.54 1.92 -1.31
C GLU A 22 -1.30 1.51 -0.51
N ALA A 23 -0.79 2.37 0.37
CA ALA A 23 0.37 2.03 1.22
C ALA A 23 0.04 0.91 2.21
N ILE A 24 -1.13 0.96 2.85
CA ILE A 24 -1.58 -0.09 3.77
C ILE A 24 -1.86 -1.40 3.01
N ALA A 25 -2.52 -1.31 1.86
CA ALA A 25 -2.74 -2.48 1.00
C ALA A 25 -1.42 -3.07 0.49
N ALA A 26 -0.42 -2.24 0.17
CA ALA A 26 0.90 -2.66 -0.27
C ALA A 26 1.67 -3.41 0.82
N ILE A 27 1.56 -2.97 2.08
CA ILE A 27 2.15 -3.68 3.21
C ILE A 27 1.43 -5.00 3.44
N ALA A 28 0.09 -5.01 3.41
CA ALA A 28 -0.70 -6.21 3.64
C ALA A 28 -0.45 -7.28 2.56
N ILE A 29 -0.39 -6.87 1.29
CA ILE A 29 -0.10 -7.79 0.19
C ILE A 29 1.35 -8.32 0.27
N SER A 30 2.29 -7.46 0.68
CA SER A 30 3.69 -7.87 0.91
C SER A 30 3.82 -8.88 2.05
N ALA A 31 2.99 -8.75 3.09
CA ALA A 31 2.98 -9.66 4.23
C ALA A 31 2.47 -11.05 3.83
N ILE A 32 1.38 -11.14 3.06
CA ILE A 32 0.87 -12.44 2.56
C ILE A 32 1.79 -13.04 1.50
N ALA A 33 2.41 -12.21 0.65
CA ALA A 33 3.34 -12.67 -0.39
C ALA A 33 4.75 -13.01 0.14
N SER A 34 5.00 -12.84 1.44
CA SER A 34 6.34 -12.95 2.02
C SER A 34 6.91 -14.36 1.98
N ASP A 35 6.06 -15.39 1.88
CA ASP A 35 6.48 -16.78 1.73
C ASP A 35 6.78 -17.16 0.27
N GLY A 36 6.58 -16.21 -0.66
CA GLY A 36 6.77 -16.39 -2.10
C GLY A 36 5.60 -17.05 -2.82
N TYR A 37 4.52 -17.36 -2.11
CA TYR A 37 3.29 -17.90 -2.66
C TYR A 37 2.14 -16.94 -2.38
N LEU A 38 1.14 -16.96 -3.25
CA LEU A 38 -0.03 -16.11 -3.09
C LEU A 38 -1.23 -16.93 -3.53
N LEU A 39 -2.01 -17.39 -2.54
CA LEU A 39 -3.18 -18.20 -2.80
C LEU A 39 -4.40 -17.31 -3.03
N ASP A 40 -5.28 -17.69 -3.96
CA ASP A 40 -6.52 -16.94 -4.24
C ASP A 40 -7.36 -16.71 -2.98
N GLN A 41 -7.37 -17.69 -2.07
CA GLN A 41 -8.07 -17.60 -0.79
C GLN A 41 -7.50 -16.53 0.16
N GLU A 42 -6.19 -16.28 0.10
CA GLU A 42 -5.53 -15.25 0.92
C GLU A 42 -5.85 -13.87 0.38
N THR A 43 -5.86 -13.72 -0.95
CA THR A 43 -6.29 -12.50 -1.63
C THR A 43 -7.75 -12.18 -1.33
N GLU A 44 -8.65 -13.16 -1.42
CA GLU A 44 -10.07 -12.98 -1.07
C GLU A 44 -10.22 -12.56 0.40
N ARG A 45 -9.51 -13.22 1.32
CA ARG A 45 -9.53 -12.85 2.74
C ARG A 45 -9.01 -11.43 2.97
N LEU A 46 -7.95 -11.04 2.25
CA LEU A 46 -7.40 -9.69 2.32
C LEU A 46 -8.41 -8.65 1.81
N ILE A 47 -9.11 -8.92 0.70
CA ILE A 47 -10.16 -8.04 0.18
C ILE A 47 -11.28 -7.84 1.21
N VAL A 48 -11.76 -8.92 1.82
CA VAL A 48 -12.79 -8.85 2.88
C VAL A 48 -12.30 -8.01 4.06
N LEU A 49 -11.05 -8.22 4.51
CA LEU A 49 -10.46 -7.47 5.61
C LEU A 49 -10.37 -5.97 5.28
N LEU A 50 -9.85 -5.62 4.10
CA LEU A 50 -9.71 -4.23 3.68
C LEU A 50 -11.07 -3.54 3.59
N THR A 51 -12.10 -4.21 3.07
CA THR A 51 -13.46 -3.67 2.94
C THR A 51 -14.10 -3.32 4.30
N GLN A 52 -13.67 -4.00 5.38
CA GLN A 52 -14.15 -3.75 6.74
C GLN A 52 -13.46 -2.57 7.44
N MET A 53 -12.31 -2.11 6.94
CA MET A 53 -11.56 -1.01 7.55
C MET A 53 -12.20 0.34 7.22
N GLU A 54 -12.27 1.25 8.19
CA GLU A 54 -12.91 2.57 8.01
C GLU A 54 -12.29 3.40 6.88
N MET A 55 -10.98 3.26 6.65
CA MET A 55 -10.25 3.96 5.60
C MET A 55 -10.59 3.52 4.16
N PHE A 56 -11.21 2.34 4.01
CA PHE A 56 -11.73 1.81 2.74
C PHE A 56 -13.24 1.89 2.66
N LYS A 57 -13.90 2.59 3.60
CA LYS A 57 -15.35 2.78 3.58
C LYS A 57 -15.77 3.51 2.31
N GLY A 58 -16.56 2.84 1.48
CA GLY A 58 -17.01 3.36 0.17
C GLY A 58 -16.25 2.82 -1.04
N TYR A 59 -15.19 2.03 -0.83
CA TYR A 59 -14.58 1.24 -1.89
C TYR A 59 -15.41 -0.03 -2.12
N SER A 60 -15.68 -0.33 -3.38
CA SER A 60 -16.23 -1.64 -3.77
C SER A 60 -15.13 -2.70 -3.75
N GLU A 61 -15.50 -3.96 -3.51
CA GLU A 61 -14.56 -5.09 -3.57
C GLU A 61 -13.76 -5.09 -4.88
N LYS A 62 -14.42 -4.83 -6.02
CA LYS A 62 -13.78 -4.72 -7.34
C LYS A 62 -12.71 -3.63 -7.41
N GLN A 63 -12.92 -2.49 -6.76
CA GLN A 63 -11.90 -1.43 -6.71
C GLN A 63 -10.70 -1.87 -5.86
N ILE A 64 -10.93 -2.57 -4.76
CA ILE A 64 -9.86 -3.10 -3.90
C ILE A 64 -9.09 -4.20 -4.65
N THR A 65 -9.77 -5.12 -5.34
CA THR A 65 -9.13 -6.16 -6.15
C THR A 65 -8.22 -5.55 -7.22
N ASN A 66 -8.74 -4.60 -8.02
CA ASN A 66 -7.94 -3.93 -9.06
C ASN A 66 -6.72 -3.20 -8.47
N MET A 67 -6.86 -2.63 -7.27
CA MET A 67 -5.75 -1.98 -6.56
C MET A 67 -4.71 -3.01 -6.12
N LEU A 68 -5.13 -4.12 -5.52
CA LEU A 68 -4.26 -5.20 -5.10
C LEU A 68 -3.51 -5.83 -6.28
N ASP A 69 -4.19 -6.12 -7.39
CA ASP A 69 -3.56 -6.65 -8.61
C ASP A 69 -2.46 -5.72 -9.13
N ARG A 70 -2.71 -4.41 -9.12
CA ARG A 70 -1.71 -3.41 -9.51
C ARG A 70 -0.52 -3.43 -8.55
N LEU A 71 -0.74 -3.53 -7.25
CA LEU A 71 0.33 -3.61 -6.25
C LEU A 71 1.12 -4.92 -6.35
N LEU A 72 0.46 -6.03 -6.68
CA LEU A 72 1.06 -7.36 -6.86
C LEU A 72 1.96 -7.39 -8.11
N ASN A 73 1.52 -6.76 -9.20
CA ASN A 73 2.35 -6.55 -10.39
C ASN A 73 3.59 -5.70 -10.05
N LEU A 74 3.43 -4.62 -9.28
CA LEU A 74 4.56 -3.80 -8.83
C LEU A 74 5.51 -4.54 -7.90
N LEU A 75 4.99 -5.41 -7.02
CA LEU A 75 5.76 -6.27 -6.13
C LEU A 75 6.59 -7.27 -6.94
N SER A 76 6.02 -7.83 -8.01
CA SER A 76 6.71 -8.75 -8.92
C SER A 76 7.83 -8.06 -9.71
N GLU A 77 7.65 -6.80 -10.09
CA GLU A 77 8.65 -6.03 -10.85
C GLU A 77 9.77 -5.44 -9.99
N LYS A 78 9.45 -4.92 -8.80
CA LYS A 78 10.39 -4.14 -7.96
C LYS A 78 10.88 -4.88 -6.72
N GLY A 79 10.26 -6.01 -6.39
CA GLY A 79 10.52 -6.76 -5.16
C GLY A 79 9.84 -6.18 -3.93
N ILE A 80 9.55 -7.07 -2.97
CA ILE A 80 8.84 -6.80 -1.71
C ILE A 80 9.51 -5.65 -0.92
N SER A 81 10.85 -5.67 -0.81
CA SER A 81 11.61 -4.70 -0.02
C SER A 81 11.44 -3.27 -0.51
N ASN A 82 11.35 -3.06 -1.83
CA ASN A 82 11.12 -1.73 -2.40
C ASN A 82 9.68 -1.28 -2.21
N LEU A 83 8.70 -2.17 -2.34
CA LEU A 83 7.29 -1.83 -2.17
C LEU A 83 7.01 -1.38 -0.72
N VAL A 84 7.54 -2.13 0.26
CA VAL A 84 7.42 -1.81 1.69
C VAL A 84 8.15 -0.52 2.04
N ALA A 85 9.35 -0.28 1.50
CA ALA A 85 10.07 0.96 1.74
C ALA A 85 9.32 2.19 1.22
N ILE A 86 8.67 2.10 0.05
CA ILE A 86 7.85 3.17 -0.50
C ILE A 86 6.58 3.36 0.35
N ALA A 87 5.91 2.28 0.75
CA ALA A 87 4.74 2.36 1.61
C ALA A 87 5.07 3.00 2.97
N ASN A 88 6.21 2.64 3.56
CA ASN A 88 6.68 3.20 4.82
C ASN A 88 7.04 4.69 4.70
N ASP A 89 7.49 5.16 3.53
CA ASP A 89 7.76 6.59 3.30
C ASP A 89 6.47 7.42 3.22
N VAL A 90 5.37 6.80 2.78
CA VAL A 90 4.05 7.44 2.63
C VAL A 90 3.22 7.37 3.93
N LEU A 91 3.44 6.36 4.78
CA LEU A 91 2.69 6.22 6.03
C LEU A 91 2.89 7.44 6.94
N HIS A 92 1.79 7.90 7.53
CA HIS A 92 1.80 8.96 8.52
C HIS A 92 2.65 8.52 9.74
N PRO A 93 3.45 9.39 10.37
CA PRO A 93 4.42 9.00 11.39
C PRO A 93 3.81 8.33 12.63
N GLU A 94 2.50 8.44 12.83
CA GLU A 94 1.77 7.71 13.89
C GLU A 94 1.62 6.20 13.61
N TYR A 95 1.81 5.76 12.37
CA TYR A 95 1.77 4.35 11.95
C TYR A 95 3.16 3.80 11.58
N LYS A 96 4.23 4.59 11.76
CA LYS A 96 5.61 4.15 11.58
C LYS A 96 6.07 3.35 12.79
N GLU A 97 6.68 2.19 12.57
CA GLU A 97 7.46 1.55 13.63
C GLU A 97 8.62 2.48 14.07
N ILE A 98 8.84 2.53 15.38
CA ILE A 98 9.87 3.33 16.07
C ILE A 98 11.23 2.66 15.91
#